data_AF-A0A1V2IYF7-F1
#
_entry.id   AF-A0A1V2IYF7-F1
#
_cell.length_a   1.000
_cell.length_b   1.000
_cell.length_c   1.000
_cell.angle_alpha   90.00
_cell.angle_beta   90.00
_cell.angle_gamma   90.00
#
_symmetry.space_group_name_H-M   'P 1'
#
loop_
_entity.id
_entity.type
_entity.pdbx_description
1 polymer ?
#
loop_
_entity_poly.entity_id
_entity_poly.type
_entity_poly.pdbx_seq_one_letter_code
_entity_poly.pdbx_strand_id
1 'polypeptide(L)'
;MSFEFDSLFNFRDLGGLALDDDQATRHGLVFRSDALHGLSTSDRGYLLDEAGIGVIIDLRTAEEADGDGLQDQRIFPELETYHLSVMPEGRIGREPFPDGRDPVALAEGYYKNLVEGAPTIGKVFGIIADSLDRNIPVLFHCAAGRDRTGLIAAILLSLVGVRNDEIARDFLRSNHHAHHIAARLEQNPLYGASSTTGLGPALLQAQTMDIFLDLLRSRNGGALTWATSTGIPTPIIDALRVGLAPGITGMTG
;
A
#
# COMPACT_ATOMS: atom_id res chain seq x y z
N MET A 1 16.39 20.64 -5.16
CA MET A 1 15.18 20.94 -4.37
C MET A 1 14.31 19.70 -4.44
N SER A 2 13.73 19.27 -3.31
CA SER A 2 12.70 18.23 -3.31
C SER A 2 11.43 18.79 -3.92
N PHE A 3 10.74 18.03 -4.78
CA PHE A 3 9.42 18.39 -5.29
C PHE A 3 8.41 18.39 -4.12
N GLU A 4 7.56 19.41 -4.04
CA GLU A 4 6.49 19.51 -3.05
C GLU A 4 5.16 19.35 -3.77
N PHE A 5 4.36 18.38 -3.33
CA PHE A 5 3.06 18.09 -3.93
C PHE A 5 2.00 19.05 -3.40
N ASP A 6 1.15 19.55 -4.31
CA ASP A 6 0.05 20.46 -3.97
C ASP A 6 -1.12 19.72 -3.31
N SER A 7 -1.39 18.51 -3.79
CA SER A 7 -2.65 17.79 -3.59
C SER A 7 -2.51 16.29 -3.35
N LEU A 8 -1.32 15.74 -3.60
CA LEU A 8 -0.99 14.34 -3.35
C LEU A 8 -0.26 14.19 -2.02
N PHE A 9 -0.79 13.34 -1.14
CA PHE A 9 -0.18 13.06 0.15
C PHE A 9 0.23 11.60 0.25
N ASN A 10 1.09 11.30 1.24
CA ASN A 10 1.61 9.95 1.45
C ASN A 10 2.33 9.34 0.23
N PHE A 11 2.59 10.10 -0.83
CA PHE A 11 3.39 9.68 -1.97
C PHE A 11 4.84 9.45 -1.55
N ARG A 12 5.39 8.28 -1.88
CA ARG A 12 6.79 7.93 -1.65
C ARG A 12 7.23 6.69 -2.42
N ASP A 13 8.51 6.69 -2.77
CA ASP A 13 9.25 5.51 -3.21
C ASP A 13 9.45 4.53 -2.03
N LEU A 14 9.30 3.23 -2.31
CA LEU A 14 9.63 2.12 -1.40
C LEU A 14 11.06 1.61 -1.61
N GLY A 15 11.89 2.32 -2.38
CA GLY A 15 13.32 2.11 -2.50
C GLY A 15 14.15 2.61 -1.31
N GLY A 16 15.34 2.04 -1.14
CA GLY A 16 16.30 2.41 -0.11
C GLY A 16 16.01 1.85 1.29
N LEU A 17 15.02 0.97 1.44
CA LEU A 17 14.67 0.36 2.72
C LEU A 17 15.61 -0.81 3.01
N ALA A 18 16.20 -0.85 4.21
CA ALA A 18 17.25 -1.79 4.54
C ALA A 18 16.75 -3.23 4.72
N LEU A 19 17.51 -4.17 4.18
CA LEU A 19 17.39 -5.62 4.37
C LEU A 19 18.32 -6.09 5.50
N ASP A 20 18.23 -7.37 5.86
CA ASP A 20 19.05 -7.97 6.92
C ASP A 20 20.56 -8.10 6.57
N ASP A 21 20.93 -8.00 5.28
CA ASP A 21 22.28 -8.23 4.77
C ASP A 21 22.97 -6.96 4.21
N ASP A 22 22.67 -5.81 4.83
CA ASP A 22 23.14 -4.47 4.43
C ASP A 22 22.76 -4.05 2.98
N GLN A 23 21.90 -4.82 2.32
CA GLN A 23 21.27 -4.43 1.06
C GLN A 23 20.07 -3.51 1.32
N ALA A 24 19.56 -2.93 0.24
CA ALA A 24 18.36 -2.10 0.27
C ALA A 24 17.48 -2.37 -0.95
N THR A 25 16.19 -2.07 -0.81
CA THR A 25 15.25 -2.10 -1.94
C THR A 25 15.69 -1.13 -3.05
N ARG A 26 15.46 -1.49 -4.31
CA ARG A 26 15.77 -0.66 -5.47
C ARG A 26 14.91 0.60 -5.50
N HIS A 27 15.53 1.74 -5.81
CA HIS A 27 14.84 3.02 -6.00
C HIS A 27 14.06 3.09 -7.30
N GLY A 28 12.99 3.90 -7.27
CA GLY A 28 12.28 4.35 -8.46
C GLY A 28 11.41 3.29 -9.12
N LEU A 29 11.02 2.23 -8.42
CA LEU A 29 10.26 1.12 -9.03
C LEU A 29 8.90 0.90 -8.41
N VAL A 30 8.78 1.03 -7.09
CA VAL A 30 7.52 0.76 -6.40
C VAL A 30 7.20 1.97 -5.53
N PHE A 31 6.10 2.61 -5.86
CA PHE A 31 5.61 3.79 -5.19
C PHE A 31 4.28 3.50 -4.52
N ARG A 32 3.99 4.27 -3.47
CA ARG A 32 2.70 4.27 -2.80
C ARG A 32 2.22 5.69 -2.58
N SER A 33 0.90 5.92 -2.58
CA SER A 33 0.31 7.23 -2.27
C SER A 33 -1.09 7.11 -1.68
N ASP A 34 -1.69 8.25 -1.35
CA ASP A 34 -3.14 8.38 -1.25
C ASP A 34 -3.81 8.50 -2.64
N ALA A 35 -5.12 8.75 -2.67
CA ALA A 35 -5.89 8.72 -3.91
C ALA A 35 -5.50 9.85 -4.87
N LEU A 36 -5.53 9.54 -6.16
CA LEU A 36 -5.05 10.41 -7.24
C LEU A 36 -6.10 11.42 -7.73
N HIS A 37 -7.31 11.41 -7.16
CA HIS A 37 -8.35 12.35 -7.55
C HIS A 37 -8.01 13.76 -7.08
N GLY A 38 -8.29 14.74 -7.94
CA GLY A 38 -8.02 16.15 -7.63
C GLY A 38 -6.55 16.56 -7.76
N LEU A 39 -5.70 15.71 -8.35
CA LEU A 39 -4.31 16.05 -8.68
C LEU A 39 -4.22 17.37 -9.46
N SER A 40 -3.30 18.24 -9.05
CA SER A 40 -2.90 19.39 -9.85
C SER A 40 -2.19 18.94 -11.13
N THR A 41 -2.12 19.82 -12.14
CA THR A 41 -1.37 19.53 -13.37
C THR A 41 0.12 19.31 -13.09
N SER A 42 0.69 20.03 -12.12
CA SER A 42 2.08 19.86 -11.65
C SER A 42 2.29 18.49 -11.00
N ASP A 43 1.43 18.09 -10.06
CA ASP A 43 1.54 16.80 -9.37
C ASP A 43 1.40 15.63 -10.37
N ARG A 44 0.44 15.72 -11.29
CA ARG A 44 0.26 14.74 -12.37
C ARG A 44 1.50 14.67 -13.27
N GLY A 45 2.06 15.82 -13.66
CA GLY A 45 3.28 15.91 -14.46
C GLY A 45 4.47 15.25 -13.75
N TYR A 46 4.65 15.50 -12.45
CA TYR A 46 5.70 14.85 -11.67
C TYR A 46 5.57 13.32 -11.67
N LEU A 47 4.35 12.78 -11.50
CA LEU A 47 4.14 11.34 -11.52
C LEU A 47 4.55 10.70 -12.86
N LEU A 48 4.28 11.37 -13.98
CA LEU A 48 4.59 10.89 -15.32
C LEU A 48 6.05 11.07 -15.70
N ASP A 49 6.58 12.28 -15.48
CA ASP A 49 7.83 12.72 -16.08
C ASP A 49 9.02 12.45 -15.14
N GLU A 50 8.85 12.69 -13.84
CA GLU A 50 9.95 12.61 -12.85
C GLU A 50 9.96 11.27 -12.13
N ALA A 51 8.80 10.79 -11.67
CA ALA A 51 8.67 9.47 -11.05
C ALA A 51 8.57 8.34 -12.09
N GLY A 52 8.22 8.65 -13.35
CA GLY A 52 8.15 7.69 -14.44
C GLY A 52 7.07 6.63 -14.25
N ILE A 53 5.99 6.92 -13.51
CA ILE A 53 4.93 5.94 -13.22
C ILE A 53 4.32 5.45 -14.53
N GLY A 54 4.40 4.15 -14.77
CA GLY A 54 3.82 3.48 -15.93
C GLY A 54 2.59 2.63 -15.60
N VAL A 55 2.44 2.23 -14.33
CA VAL A 55 1.35 1.35 -13.86
C VAL A 55 0.72 1.91 -12.60
N ILE A 56 -0.61 1.92 -12.54
CA ILE A 56 -1.40 2.30 -11.36
C ILE A 56 -2.22 1.11 -10.88
N ILE A 57 -2.19 0.85 -9.57
CA ILE A 57 -3.06 -0.11 -8.89
C ILE A 57 -3.93 0.63 -7.86
N ASP A 58 -5.22 0.74 -8.16
CA ASP A 58 -6.20 1.33 -7.25
C ASP A 58 -6.80 0.24 -6.34
N LEU A 59 -6.56 0.36 -5.03
CA LEU A 59 -7.01 -0.59 -4.00
C LEU A 59 -8.36 -0.17 -3.37
N ARG A 60 -8.98 0.90 -3.87
CA ARG A 60 -10.29 1.37 -3.42
C ARG A 60 -11.40 0.42 -3.83
N THR A 61 -12.54 0.52 -3.15
CA THR A 61 -13.79 -0.04 -3.67
C THR A 61 -14.32 0.82 -4.81
N ALA A 62 -15.19 0.27 -5.65
CA ALA A 62 -15.84 1.03 -6.72
C ALA A 62 -16.65 2.21 -6.15
N GLU A 63 -17.35 2.01 -5.03
CA GLU A 63 -18.06 3.09 -4.32
C GLU A 63 -17.15 4.28 -3.98
N GLU A 64 -15.90 4.04 -3.58
CA GLU A 64 -14.92 5.08 -3.25
C GLU A 64 -14.29 5.76 -4.48
N ALA A 65 -14.31 5.11 -5.64
CA ALA A 65 -13.77 5.58 -6.91
C ALA A 65 -14.85 6.22 -7.81
N ASP A 66 -15.83 6.91 -7.19
CA ASP A 66 -17.00 7.53 -7.83
C ASP A 66 -17.99 6.56 -8.50
N GLY A 67 -17.97 5.27 -8.11
CA GLY A 67 -18.99 4.27 -8.44
C GLY A 67 -18.63 3.32 -9.59
N ASP A 68 -17.66 3.66 -10.44
CA ASP A 68 -17.28 2.85 -11.61
C ASP A 68 -15.87 2.23 -11.53
N GLY A 69 -15.00 2.69 -10.61
CA GLY A 69 -13.63 2.19 -10.48
C GLY A 69 -12.69 2.62 -11.61
N LEU A 70 -13.12 3.52 -12.51
CA LEU A 70 -12.34 3.95 -13.70
C LEU A 70 -11.76 5.36 -13.54
N GLN A 71 -11.77 5.90 -12.32
CA GLN A 71 -11.30 7.27 -12.06
C GLN A 71 -9.84 7.47 -12.47
N ASP A 72 -8.94 6.58 -12.05
CA ASP A 72 -7.51 6.76 -12.33
C ASP A 72 -7.19 6.58 -13.82
N GLN A 73 -7.92 5.71 -14.53
CA GLN A 73 -7.82 5.58 -15.98
C GLN A 73 -8.24 6.87 -16.71
N ARG A 74 -9.20 7.63 -16.16
CA ARG A 74 -9.59 8.94 -16.73
C ARG A 74 -8.55 10.01 -16.47
N ILE A 75 -7.86 9.95 -15.33
CA ILE A 75 -6.79 10.90 -14.97
C ILE A 75 -5.52 10.58 -15.78
N PHE A 76 -5.24 9.31 -15.99
CA PHE A 76 -4.04 8.78 -16.65
C PHE A 76 -4.40 7.82 -17.79
N PRO A 77 -5.01 8.31 -18.88
CA PRO A 77 -5.36 7.48 -20.04
C PRO A 77 -4.15 6.83 -20.73
N GLU A 78 -2.95 7.36 -20.50
CA GLU A 78 -1.68 6.84 -20.99
C GLU A 78 -1.09 5.69 -20.16
N LEU A 79 -1.60 5.43 -18.94
CA LEU A 79 -1.04 4.44 -18.02
C LEU A 79 -1.86 3.15 -17.95
N GLU A 80 -1.17 2.03 -17.70
CA GLU A 80 -1.84 0.77 -17.36
C GLU A 80 -2.47 0.91 -15.97
N THR A 81 -3.80 0.82 -15.89
CA THR A 81 -4.53 1.01 -14.63
C THR A 81 -5.30 -0.25 -14.26
N TYR A 82 -5.15 -0.69 -13.01
CA TYR A 82 -5.82 -1.85 -12.45
C TYR A 82 -6.62 -1.45 -11.21
N HIS A 83 -7.94 -1.59 -11.27
CA HIS A 83 -8.81 -1.45 -10.10
C HIS A 83 -8.98 -2.80 -9.41
N LEU A 84 -8.32 -2.95 -8.24
CA LEU A 84 -8.26 -4.19 -7.47
C LEU A 84 -8.57 -3.91 -6.00
N SER A 85 -9.85 -3.75 -5.68
CA SER A 85 -10.28 -3.56 -4.30
C SER A 85 -9.85 -4.72 -3.41
N VAL A 86 -9.01 -4.41 -2.42
CA VAL A 86 -8.59 -5.36 -1.37
C VAL A 86 -9.56 -5.39 -0.19
N MET A 87 -10.70 -4.71 -0.32
CA MET A 87 -11.83 -4.78 0.62
C MET A 87 -13.12 -5.10 -0.13
N PRO A 88 -14.05 -5.86 0.47
CA PRO A 88 -15.38 -6.04 -0.11
C PRO A 88 -16.13 -4.72 -0.28
N GLU A 89 -16.92 -4.64 -1.34
CA GLU A 89 -17.84 -3.53 -1.59
C GLU A 89 -18.80 -3.30 -0.42
N GLY A 90 -19.13 -2.04 -0.19
CA GLY A 90 -20.15 -1.67 0.77
C GLY A 90 -19.81 -1.82 2.24
N ARG A 91 -18.54 -2.06 2.60
CA ARG A 91 -18.08 -2.06 4.00
C ARG A 91 -17.74 -0.67 4.52
N ILE A 92 -17.25 0.22 3.66
CA ILE A 92 -16.82 1.57 4.06
C ILE A 92 -18.03 2.36 4.61
N GLY A 93 -17.86 2.92 5.81
CA GLY A 93 -18.94 3.64 6.52
C GLY A 93 -20.07 2.78 7.08
N ARG A 94 -20.06 1.47 6.81
CA ARG A 94 -21.12 0.52 7.23
C ARG A 94 -20.62 -0.49 8.25
N GLU A 95 -19.35 -0.91 8.14
CA GLU A 95 -18.69 -1.76 9.12
C GLU A 95 -17.63 -0.98 9.90
N PRO A 96 -17.57 -1.14 11.23
CA PRO A 96 -16.54 -0.51 12.03
C PRO A 96 -15.16 -1.11 11.70
N PHE A 97 -14.19 -0.25 11.47
CA PHE A 97 -12.78 -0.60 11.36
C PHE A 97 -11.98 0.19 12.41
N PRO A 98 -11.03 -0.42 13.13
CA PRO A 98 -10.24 0.29 14.14
C PRO A 98 -9.51 1.49 13.51
N ASP A 99 -9.56 2.64 14.17
CA ASP A 99 -9.01 3.89 13.63
C ASP A 99 -7.49 4.01 13.84
N GLY A 100 -6.90 3.19 14.71
CA GLY A 100 -5.48 3.20 15.09
C GLY A 100 -5.19 3.68 16.52
N ARG A 101 -6.20 4.06 17.29
CA ARG A 101 -6.04 4.37 18.73
C ARG A 101 -5.69 3.13 19.56
N ASP A 102 -6.28 1.99 19.21
CA ASP A 102 -5.90 0.68 19.75
C ASP A 102 -5.01 -0.04 18.72
N PRO A 103 -3.70 -0.18 19.00
CA PRO A 103 -2.78 -0.80 18.06
C PRO A 103 -3.01 -2.30 17.88
N VAL A 104 -3.51 -3.00 18.92
CA VAL A 104 -3.81 -4.44 18.86
C VAL A 104 -5.03 -4.66 17.98
N ALA A 105 -6.10 -3.89 18.19
CA ALA A 105 -7.31 -3.99 17.39
C ALA A 105 -7.03 -3.70 15.91
N LEU A 106 -6.25 -2.66 15.61
CA LEU A 106 -5.89 -2.33 14.24
C LEU A 106 -5.05 -3.43 13.57
N ALA A 107 -4.08 -4.01 14.29
CA ALA A 107 -3.26 -5.12 13.78
C ALA A 107 -4.10 -6.37 13.46
N GLU A 108 -5.04 -6.74 14.33
CA GLU A 108 -5.98 -7.84 14.07
C GLU A 108 -6.92 -7.51 12.90
N GLY A 109 -7.31 -6.24 12.73
CA GLY A 109 -8.04 -5.75 11.57
C GLY A 109 -7.27 -5.92 10.26
N TYR A 110 -5.98 -5.59 10.25
CA TYR A 110 -5.10 -5.84 9.10
C TYR A 110 -4.93 -7.33 8.82
N TYR A 111 -4.77 -8.16 9.86
CA TYR A 111 -4.68 -9.61 9.70
C TYR A 111 -5.98 -10.19 9.10
N LYS A 112 -7.14 -9.73 9.55
CA LYS A 112 -8.44 -10.11 8.97
C LYS A 112 -8.51 -9.73 7.49
N ASN A 113 -8.14 -8.50 7.14
CA ASN A 113 -8.13 -8.03 5.75
C ASN A 113 -7.13 -8.81 4.89
N LEU A 114 -5.98 -9.22 5.44
CA LEU A 114 -5.01 -10.07 4.76
C LEU A 114 -5.62 -11.42 4.37
N VAL A 115 -6.33 -12.06 5.31
CA VAL A 115 -6.98 -13.37 5.10
C VAL A 115 -8.12 -13.26 4.09
N GLU A 116 -9.02 -12.28 4.25
CA GLU A 116 -10.17 -12.09 3.37
C GLU A 116 -9.75 -11.65 1.96
N GLY A 117 -8.71 -10.82 1.87
CA GLY A 117 -8.23 -10.22 0.62
C GLY A 117 -7.18 -11.04 -0.13
N ALA A 118 -6.75 -12.19 0.39
CA ALA A 118 -5.59 -12.93 -0.14
C ALA A 118 -5.61 -13.16 -1.67
N PRO A 119 -6.73 -13.56 -2.31
CA PRO A 119 -6.76 -13.71 -3.77
C PRO A 119 -6.52 -12.40 -4.52
N THR A 120 -7.04 -11.27 -4.04
CA THR A 120 -6.82 -9.96 -4.67
C THR A 120 -5.41 -9.47 -4.42
N ILE A 121 -4.87 -9.65 -3.21
CA ILE A 121 -3.48 -9.31 -2.88
C ILE A 121 -2.51 -10.09 -3.79
N GLY A 122 -2.80 -11.36 -4.08
CA GLY A 122 -2.03 -12.14 -5.05
C GLY A 122 -2.01 -11.54 -6.45
N LYS A 123 -3.14 -10.99 -6.92
CA LYS A 123 -3.21 -10.27 -8.21
C LYS A 123 -2.41 -8.98 -8.19
N VAL A 124 -2.49 -8.20 -7.10
CA VAL A 124 -1.68 -6.99 -6.89
C VAL A 124 -0.20 -7.32 -7.02
N PHE A 125 0.26 -8.37 -6.35
CA PHE A 125 1.65 -8.82 -6.42
C PHE A 125 2.05 -9.35 -7.79
N GLY A 126 1.16 -10.01 -8.52
CA GLY A 126 1.39 -10.38 -9.90
C GLY A 126 1.65 -9.17 -10.81
N ILE A 127 0.89 -8.08 -10.65
CA ILE A 127 1.07 -6.85 -11.43
C ILE A 127 2.37 -6.14 -11.04
N ILE A 128 2.69 -6.08 -9.75
CA ILE A 128 3.95 -5.48 -9.29
C ILE A 128 5.14 -6.29 -9.85
N ALA A 129 5.06 -7.63 -9.83
CA ALA A 129 6.09 -8.49 -10.42
C ALA A 129 6.26 -8.26 -11.92
N ASP A 130 5.18 -8.23 -12.70
CA ASP A 130 5.23 -7.91 -14.14
C ASP A 130 5.85 -6.53 -14.40
N SER A 131 5.47 -5.53 -13.60
CA SER A 131 6.01 -4.16 -13.69
C SER A 131 7.52 -4.15 -13.42
N LEU A 132 7.98 -4.86 -12.39
CA LEU A 132 9.39 -4.98 -12.05
C LEU A 132 10.21 -5.69 -13.14
N ASP A 133 9.68 -6.78 -13.72
CA ASP A 133 10.32 -7.52 -14.81
C ASP A 133 10.47 -6.64 -16.07
N ARG A 134 9.48 -5.79 -16.34
CA ARG A 134 9.50 -4.80 -17.43
C ARG A 134 10.30 -3.54 -17.09
N ASN A 135 10.78 -3.42 -15.84
CA ASN A 135 11.43 -2.22 -15.29
C ASN A 135 10.57 -0.95 -15.48
N ILE A 136 9.27 -1.08 -15.20
CA ILE A 136 8.29 0.00 -15.25
C ILE A 136 7.88 0.35 -13.82
N PRO A 137 8.00 1.63 -13.41
CA PRO A 137 7.57 2.05 -12.08
C PRO A 137 6.06 1.89 -11.87
N VAL A 138 5.69 1.28 -10.74
CA VAL A 138 4.31 1.03 -10.34
C VAL A 138 3.93 1.85 -9.12
N LEU A 139 2.76 2.48 -9.15
CA LEU A 139 2.15 3.19 -8.03
C LEU A 139 0.91 2.44 -7.56
N PHE A 140 0.83 2.10 -6.28
CA PHE A 140 -0.41 1.59 -5.69
C PHE A 140 -0.95 2.51 -4.60
N HIS A 141 -2.26 2.70 -4.56
CA HIS A 141 -2.89 3.62 -3.61
C HIS A 141 -4.24 3.13 -3.10
N CYS A 142 -4.75 3.82 -2.09
CA CYS A 142 -6.14 3.72 -1.65
C CYS A 142 -6.65 5.14 -1.34
N ALA A 143 -7.78 5.29 -0.65
CA ALA A 143 -8.30 6.63 -0.30
C ALA A 143 -7.31 7.49 0.52
N ALA A 144 -6.63 6.89 1.50
CA ALA A 144 -5.76 7.58 2.45
C ALA A 144 -4.26 7.30 2.25
N GLY A 145 -3.90 6.28 1.46
CA GLY A 145 -2.52 5.81 1.37
C GLY A 145 -1.95 5.26 2.69
N ARG A 146 -2.84 4.88 3.61
CA ARG A 146 -2.53 4.55 5.02
C ARG A 146 -2.72 3.07 5.30
N ASP A 147 -3.97 2.60 5.36
CA ASP A 147 -4.33 1.28 5.86
C ASP A 147 -4.16 0.17 4.81
N ARG A 148 -4.99 0.14 3.76
CA ARG A 148 -4.88 -0.87 2.68
C ARG A 148 -3.53 -0.83 1.96
N THR A 149 -3.09 0.38 1.62
CA THR A 149 -1.75 0.62 1.06
C THR A 149 -0.65 0.19 2.05
N GLY A 150 -0.83 0.42 3.35
CA GLY A 150 0.11 0.00 4.39
C GLY A 150 0.23 -1.51 4.51
N LEU A 151 -0.90 -2.21 4.44
CA LEU A 151 -0.95 -3.67 4.43
C LEU A 151 -0.21 -4.24 3.21
N ILE A 152 -0.50 -3.75 2.00
CA ILE A 152 0.18 -4.19 0.77
C ILE A 152 1.69 -3.93 0.85
N ALA A 153 2.10 -2.73 1.29
CA ALA A 153 3.51 -2.40 1.45
C ALA A 153 4.19 -3.30 2.48
N ALA A 154 3.58 -3.52 3.65
CA ALA A 154 4.17 -4.34 4.70
C ALA A 154 4.40 -5.79 4.26
N ILE A 155 3.43 -6.39 3.56
CA ILE A 155 3.59 -7.76 3.05
C ILE A 155 4.63 -7.81 1.92
N LEU A 156 4.60 -6.87 0.97
CA LEU A 156 5.60 -6.80 -0.10
C LEU A 156 7.02 -6.68 0.47
N LEU A 157 7.23 -5.74 1.38
CA LEU A 157 8.52 -5.50 2.02
C LEU A 157 8.99 -6.71 2.83
N SER A 158 8.07 -7.37 3.55
CA SER A 158 8.38 -8.61 4.28
C SER A 158 8.71 -9.78 3.34
N LEU A 159 8.06 -9.89 2.17
CA LEU A 159 8.37 -10.91 1.15
C LEU A 159 9.78 -10.75 0.60
N VAL A 160 10.22 -9.50 0.41
CA VAL A 160 11.55 -9.15 -0.10
C VAL A 160 12.58 -8.90 1.02
N GLY A 161 12.31 -9.35 2.25
CA GLY A 161 13.31 -9.41 3.32
C GLY A 161 13.71 -8.07 3.95
N VAL A 162 12.89 -7.02 3.79
CA VAL A 162 13.13 -5.75 4.48
C VAL A 162 12.93 -5.92 5.97
N ARG A 163 13.79 -5.29 6.76
CA ARG A 163 13.77 -5.38 8.22
C ARG A 163 12.44 -4.88 8.79
N ASN A 164 11.95 -5.54 9.84
CA ASN A 164 10.67 -5.17 10.45
C ASN A 164 10.65 -3.71 10.96
N ASP A 165 11.78 -3.21 11.47
CA ASP A 165 11.87 -1.82 11.93
C ASP A 165 11.80 -0.81 10.79
N GLU A 166 12.30 -1.15 9.60
CA GLU A 166 12.13 -0.35 8.38
C GLU A 166 10.68 -0.39 7.88
N ILE A 167 10.02 -1.55 7.92
CA ILE A 167 8.58 -1.68 7.58
C ILE A 167 7.73 -0.81 8.51
N ALA A 168 7.99 -0.85 9.82
CA ALA A 168 7.30 -0.02 10.80
C ALA A 168 7.59 1.48 10.60
N ARG A 169 8.82 1.85 10.25
CA ARG A 169 9.18 3.25 9.90
C ARG A 169 8.42 3.72 8.66
N ASP A 170 8.38 2.94 7.57
CA ASP A 170 7.59 3.29 6.38
C ASP A 170 6.10 3.46 6.71
N PHE A 171 5.55 2.55 7.51
CA PHE A 171 4.17 2.61 7.96
C PHE A 171 3.86 3.91 8.72
N LEU A 172 4.73 4.32 9.63
CA LEU A 172 4.58 5.54 10.40
C LEU A 172 4.67 6.83 9.57
N ARG A 173 5.33 6.81 8.40
CA ARG A 173 5.39 7.99 7.50
C ARG A 173 4.01 8.46 7.08
N SER A 174 3.01 7.57 7.06
CA SER A 174 1.63 7.94 6.74
C SER A 174 0.96 8.86 7.76
N ASN A 175 1.59 9.11 8.92
CA ASN A 175 1.13 10.08 9.91
C ASN A 175 1.39 11.55 9.52
N HIS A 176 2.39 11.81 8.66
CA HIS A 176 2.87 13.17 8.40
C HIS A 176 1.76 14.10 7.88
N HIS A 177 0.86 13.57 7.04
CA HIS A 177 -0.26 14.31 6.47
C HIS A 177 -1.63 13.85 6.99
N ALA A 178 -1.68 13.20 8.17
CA ALA A 178 -2.90 12.60 8.70
C ALA A 178 -4.05 13.61 8.84
N HIS A 179 -3.76 14.85 9.23
CA HIS A 179 -4.77 15.91 9.33
C HIS A 179 -5.35 16.32 7.96
N HIS A 180 -4.51 16.51 6.95
CA HIS A 180 -4.96 16.87 5.60
C HIS A 180 -5.81 15.76 4.98
N ILE A 181 -5.35 14.51 5.14
CA ILE A 181 -6.07 13.33 4.64
C ILE A 181 -7.40 13.17 5.37
N ALA A 182 -7.44 13.31 6.69
CA ALA A 182 -8.69 13.22 7.45
C ALA A 182 -9.70 14.29 7.01
N ALA A 183 -9.26 15.54 6.86
CA ALA A 183 -10.11 16.63 6.38
C ALA A 183 -10.68 16.36 4.98
N ARG A 184 -9.88 15.78 4.07
CA ARG A 184 -10.36 15.37 2.74
C ARG A 184 -11.37 14.21 2.82
N LEU A 185 -11.08 13.19 3.62
CA LEU A 185 -11.99 12.05 3.78
C LEU A 185 -13.32 12.44 4.43
N GLU A 186 -13.34 13.39 5.36
CA GLU A 186 -14.57 13.92 5.96
C GLU A 186 -15.53 14.53 4.93
N GLN A 187 -15.02 14.98 3.78
CA GLN A 187 -15.84 15.49 2.67
C GLN A 187 -16.52 14.36 1.87
N ASN A 188 -16.04 13.12 2.00
CA ASN A 188 -16.62 11.96 1.34
C ASN A 188 -17.73 11.34 2.23
N PRO A 189 -19.00 11.24 1.75
CA PRO A 189 -20.11 10.70 2.53
C PRO A 189 -19.90 9.27 3.06
N LEU A 190 -19.08 8.46 2.39
CA LEU A 190 -18.74 7.10 2.82
C LEU A 190 -17.93 7.08 4.12
N TYR A 191 -17.17 8.15 4.38
CA TYR A 191 -16.28 8.27 5.54
C TYR A 191 -16.85 9.17 6.63
N GLY A 192 -17.65 10.18 6.25
CA GLY A 192 -18.18 11.19 7.17
C GLY A 192 -19.06 10.63 8.31
N ALA A 193 -19.75 9.50 8.09
CA ALA A 193 -20.59 8.84 9.09
C ALA A 193 -19.81 8.21 10.25
N SER A 194 -18.50 7.94 10.06
CA SER A 194 -17.61 7.35 11.07
C SER A 194 -16.74 8.38 11.78
N SER A 195 -16.94 9.68 11.54
CA SER A 195 -16.08 10.73 12.11
C SER A 195 -16.27 10.85 13.62
N THR A 196 -15.21 10.55 14.38
CA THR A 196 -15.10 10.90 15.81
C THR A 196 -14.85 12.40 15.93
N THR A 197 -15.90 13.18 15.67
CA THR A 197 -15.89 14.65 15.74
C THR A 197 -15.25 15.10 17.05
N GLY A 198 -14.14 15.86 16.96
CA GLY A 198 -13.46 16.49 18.10
C GLY A 198 -12.19 15.82 18.63
N LEU A 199 -11.84 14.60 18.21
CA LEU A 199 -10.62 13.90 18.69
C LEU A 199 -9.41 13.98 17.76
N GLY A 200 -9.54 14.60 16.59
CA GLY A 200 -8.50 14.62 15.55
C GLY A 200 -8.25 13.24 14.90
N PRO A 201 -7.36 13.17 13.90
CA PRO A 201 -7.01 11.90 13.27
C PRO A 201 -6.26 10.99 14.26
N ALA A 202 -6.64 9.72 14.29
CA ALA A 202 -5.86 8.71 15.00
C ALA A 202 -4.52 8.50 14.27
N LEU A 203 -3.41 8.76 14.96
CA LEU A 203 -2.08 8.49 14.42
C LEU A 203 -1.76 7.00 14.53
N LEU A 204 -1.10 6.47 13.50
CA LEU A 204 -0.55 5.12 13.50
C LEU A 204 0.57 5.00 14.54
N GLN A 205 0.71 3.80 15.09
CA GLN A 205 1.72 3.45 16.08
C GLN A 205 2.60 2.33 15.51
N ALA A 206 3.93 2.38 15.75
CA ALA A 206 4.84 1.32 15.30
C ALA A 206 4.40 -0.06 15.84
N GLN A 207 3.92 -0.07 17.08
CA GLN A 207 3.39 -1.25 17.75
C GLN A 207 2.30 -1.96 16.94
N THR A 208 1.44 -1.23 16.20
CA THR A 208 0.46 -1.85 15.30
C THR A 208 1.15 -2.74 14.26
N MET A 209 2.19 -2.21 13.61
CA MET A 209 2.91 -2.94 12.58
C MET A 209 3.73 -4.09 13.17
N ASP A 210 4.36 -3.88 14.33
CA ASP A 210 5.08 -4.94 15.04
C ASP A 210 4.15 -6.12 15.38
N ILE A 211 2.98 -5.84 15.96
CA ILE A 211 1.96 -6.86 16.26
C ILE A 211 1.48 -7.55 14.98
N PHE A 212 1.21 -6.79 13.91
CA PHE A 212 0.77 -7.37 12.65
C PHE A 212 1.81 -8.34 12.06
N LEU A 213 3.09 -7.97 12.05
CA LEU A 213 4.17 -8.83 11.57
C LEU A 213 4.36 -10.06 12.47
N ASP A 214 4.16 -9.94 13.78
CA ASP A 214 4.11 -11.06 14.72
C ASP A 214 2.92 -11.99 14.47
N LEU A 215 1.74 -11.46 14.18
CA LEU A 215 0.56 -12.25 13.79
C LEU A 215 0.82 -13.02 12.50
N LEU A 216 1.38 -12.37 11.48
CA LEU A 216 1.76 -13.01 10.22
C LEU A 216 2.78 -14.14 10.44
N ARG A 217 3.80 -13.92 11.27
CA ARG A 217 4.77 -14.96 11.62
C ARG A 217 4.14 -16.11 12.39
N SER A 218 3.43 -15.82 13.47
CA SER A 218 2.90 -16.83 14.38
C SER A 218 1.77 -17.67 13.77
N ARG A 219 0.92 -17.07 12.93
CA ARG A 219 -0.24 -17.74 12.34
C ARG A 219 0.02 -18.34 10.97
N ASN A 220 0.95 -17.78 10.19
CA ASN A 220 1.22 -18.25 8.83
C ASN A 220 2.67 -18.67 8.59
N GLY A 221 3.58 -18.54 9.55
CA GLY A 221 5.00 -18.80 9.32
C GLY A 221 5.71 -17.69 8.52
N GLY A 222 5.13 -16.47 8.49
CA GLY A 222 5.70 -15.30 7.83
C GLY A 222 5.13 -15.05 6.43
N ALA A 223 5.58 -13.96 5.79
CA ALA A 223 5.02 -13.51 4.51
C ALA A 223 5.20 -14.52 3.37
N LEU A 224 6.37 -15.18 3.28
CA LEU A 224 6.64 -16.18 2.23
C LEU A 224 5.70 -17.39 2.35
N THR A 225 5.59 -17.94 3.56
CA THR A 225 4.72 -19.09 3.83
C THR A 225 3.25 -18.73 3.64
N TRP A 226 2.85 -17.53 4.09
CA TRP A 226 1.52 -16.99 3.80
C TRP A 226 1.26 -16.95 2.27
N ALA A 227 2.11 -16.26 1.51
CA ALA A 227 1.92 -16.07 0.06
C ALA A 227 1.80 -17.39 -0.69
N THR A 228 2.72 -18.32 -0.45
CA THR A 228 2.69 -19.66 -1.07
C THR A 228 1.46 -20.46 -0.66
N SER A 229 1.07 -20.46 0.63
CA SER A 229 -0.11 -21.18 1.11
C SER A 229 -1.43 -20.62 0.57
N THR A 230 -1.48 -19.33 0.24
CA THR A 230 -2.64 -18.67 -0.37
C THR A 230 -2.68 -18.78 -1.90
N GLY A 231 -1.71 -19.48 -2.49
CA GLY A 231 -1.68 -19.77 -3.93
C GLY A 231 -1.00 -18.70 -4.79
N ILE A 232 -0.22 -17.78 -4.19
CA ILE A 232 0.64 -16.87 -4.97
C ILE A 232 1.77 -17.70 -5.58
N PRO A 233 1.89 -17.77 -6.92
CA PRO A 233 2.90 -18.60 -7.58
C PRO A 233 4.33 -18.20 -7.20
N THR A 234 5.19 -19.18 -6.98
CA THR A 234 6.62 -18.96 -6.69
C THR A 234 7.31 -18.04 -7.71
N PRO A 235 7.07 -18.14 -9.03
CA PRO A 235 7.67 -17.21 -10.00
C PRO A 235 7.33 -15.74 -9.75
N ILE A 236 6.12 -15.43 -9.25
CA ILE A 236 5.75 -14.06 -8.87
C ILE A 236 6.57 -13.61 -7.66
N ILE A 237 6.70 -14.47 -6.64
CA ILE A 237 7.48 -14.16 -5.43
C ILE A 237 8.95 -13.93 -5.78
N ASP A 238 9.52 -14.76 -6.64
CA ASP A 238 10.90 -14.65 -7.10
C ASP A 238 11.12 -13.36 -7.90
N ALA A 239 10.19 -13.02 -8.80
CA ALA A 239 10.23 -11.76 -9.56
C ALA A 239 10.15 -10.54 -8.64
N LEU A 240 9.31 -10.55 -7.59
CA LEU A 240 9.30 -9.48 -6.59
C LEU A 240 10.65 -9.35 -5.87
N ARG A 241 11.23 -10.47 -5.44
CA ARG A 241 12.53 -10.49 -4.73
C ARG A 241 13.66 -10.00 -5.63
N VAL A 242 13.83 -10.58 -6.82
CA VAL A 242 14.88 -10.19 -7.76
C VAL A 242 14.67 -8.75 -8.24
N GLY A 243 13.42 -8.41 -8.57
CA GLY A 243 13.04 -7.13 -9.12
C GLY A 243 13.19 -5.98 -8.13
N LEU A 244 12.89 -6.16 -6.85
CA LEU A 244 12.93 -5.10 -5.85
C LEU A 244 14.13 -5.19 -4.90
N ALA A 245 14.69 -6.37 -4.67
CA ALA A 245 15.79 -6.63 -3.74
C ALA A 245 16.79 -7.67 -4.31
N PRO A 246 17.53 -7.31 -5.38
CA PRO A 246 18.22 -8.27 -6.25
C PRO A 246 19.30 -9.14 -5.59
N GLY A 247 19.86 -8.78 -4.42
CA GLY A 247 20.84 -9.66 -3.80
C GLY A 247 20.27 -10.69 -2.82
N ILE A 248 18.95 -10.89 -2.75
CA ILE A 248 18.35 -12.13 -2.21
C ILE A 248 18.39 -13.25 -3.27
N THR A 249 19.54 -13.45 -3.91
CA THR A 249 19.77 -14.65 -4.73
C THR A 249 20.54 -15.66 -3.89
N GLY A 250 19.83 -16.37 -3.01
CA GLY A 250 20.45 -17.48 -2.27
C GLY A 250 19.85 -17.80 -0.90
N MET A 251 18.57 -18.17 -0.83
CA MET A 251 18.11 -19.05 0.25
C MET A 251 17.21 -20.15 -0.31
N THR A 252 17.82 -21.04 -1.09
CA THR A 252 17.37 -22.44 -1.15
C THR A 252 18.22 -23.20 -0.15
N GLY A 253 17.64 -23.54 1.00
CA GLY A 253 18.20 -24.40 2.03
C GLY A 253 17.09 -25.10 2.77
#